data_AF-A0A1R0LAQ1-F1
#
_entry.id   AF-A0A1R0LAQ1-F1
#
_cell.length_a   1.000
_cell.length_b   1.000
_cell.length_c   1.000
_cell.angle_alpha   90.00
_cell.angle_beta   90.00
_cell.angle_gamma   90.00
#
_symmetry.space_group_name_H-M   'P 1'
#
loop_
_entity.id
_entity.type
_entity.pdbx_description
1 polymer ?
#
loop_
_entity_poly.entity_id
_entity_poly.type
_entity_poly.pdbx_seq_one_letter_code
_entity_poly.pdbx_strand_id
1 'polypeptide(L)'
;MHGDCGESYIHFYATGGNYEGEITTGYKVDHSVIRYGWTVDVTDRFGVGKLHDNGWATGANHEMHFLTHSGGAGDATAAVEGGSYTILIDGEECHSGTPWDSTYYYKD
;
A
#
# COMPACT_ATOMS: atom_id res chain seq x y z
N MET A 1 -4.14 7.76 -6.84
CA MET A 1 -4.22 7.37 -8.26
C MET A 1 -5.57 6.72 -8.48
N HIS A 2 -6.20 6.94 -9.64
CA HIS A 2 -7.50 6.32 -9.92
C HIS A 2 -7.33 4.86 -10.30
N GLY A 3 -8.04 3.98 -9.59
CA GLY A 3 -8.25 2.60 -10.01
C GLY A 3 -9.58 2.45 -10.74
N ASP A 4 -10.00 1.22 -11.00
CA ASP A 4 -11.14 0.95 -11.89
C ASP A 4 -12.50 1.40 -11.34
N CYS A 5 -12.68 1.46 -10.02
CA CYS A 5 -13.95 1.87 -9.39
C CYS A 5 -13.75 2.85 -8.21
N GLY A 6 -12.63 3.57 -8.17
CA GLY A 6 -12.36 4.51 -7.08
C GLY A 6 -10.99 5.15 -7.11
N GLU A 7 -10.52 5.54 -5.93
CA GLU A 7 -9.19 6.13 -5.73
C GLU A 7 -8.37 5.35 -4.70
N SER A 8 -7.27 4.75 -5.16
CA SER A 8 -6.28 4.13 -4.28
C SER A 8 -5.14 5.09 -3.96
N TYR A 9 -4.58 4.95 -2.77
CA TYR A 9 -3.54 5.84 -2.25
C TYR A 9 -2.46 5.06 -1.52
N ILE A 10 -1.30 5.69 -1.39
CA ILE A 10 -0.19 5.24 -0.56
C ILE A 10 0.54 6.47 -0.03
N HIS A 11 0.97 6.39 1.22
CA HIS A 11 1.81 7.35 1.90
C HIS A 11 2.97 6.58 2.51
N PHE A 12 4.20 7.03 2.24
CA PHE A 12 5.41 6.36 2.70
C PHE A 12 6.36 7.37 3.33
N TYR A 13 6.67 7.18 4.61
CA TYR A 13 7.63 8.03 5.32
C TYR A 13 8.61 7.20 6.14
N ALA A 14 9.84 7.71 6.25
CA ALA A 14 10.88 7.09 7.06
C ALA A 14 10.78 7.59 8.51
N THR A 15 10.85 6.67 9.47
CA THR A 15 10.72 6.96 10.91
C THR A 15 12.06 7.14 11.60
N GLY A 16 13.18 6.83 10.92
CA GLY A 16 14.54 6.96 11.47
C GLY A 16 14.97 5.82 12.40
N GLY A 17 14.04 4.96 12.83
CA GLY A 17 14.27 3.80 13.71
C GLY A 17 15.12 2.69 13.11
N ASN A 18 16.42 2.93 12.94
CA ASN A 18 17.35 1.99 12.29
C ASN A 18 16.92 1.62 10.85
N TYR A 19 16.74 2.64 10.00
CA TYR A 19 16.29 2.49 8.61
C TYR A 19 14.88 1.91 8.46
N GLU A 20 13.99 2.27 9.39
CA GLU A 20 12.57 1.90 9.39
C GLU A 20 11.72 2.94 8.64
N GLY A 21 10.59 2.48 8.11
CA GLY A 21 9.58 3.30 7.47
C GLY A 21 8.19 2.73 7.67
N GLU A 22 7.23 3.64 7.64
CA GLU A 22 5.80 3.38 7.80
C GLU A 22 5.09 3.66 6.48
N ILE A 23 4.23 2.72 6.08
CA ILE A 23 3.41 2.82 4.89
C ILE A 23 1.95 2.79 5.32
N THR A 24 1.18 3.80 4.91
CA THR A 24 -0.28 3.80 5.02
C THR A 24 -0.86 3.80 3.61
N THR A 25 -1.70 2.83 3.29
CA THR A 25 -2.26 2.65 1.94
C THR A 25 -3.70 2.15 2.02
N GLY A 26 -4.48 2.39 0.98
CA GLY A 26 -5.85 1.91 0.96
C GLY A 26 -6.57 2.22 -0.33
N TYR A 27 -7.87 1.94 -0.31
CA TYR A 27 -8.75 2.18 -1.44
C TYR A 27 -10.09 2.74 -0.96
N LYS A 28 -10.46 3.88 -1.53
CA LYS A 28 -11.81 4.43 -1.46
C LYS A 28 -12.57 4.09 -2.75
N VAL A 29 -13.65 3.34 -2.61
CA VAL A 29 -14.49 2.84 -3.71
C VAL A 29 -15.92 3.38 -3.57
N ASP A 30 -16.76 3.13 -4.57
CA ASP A 30 -18.13 3.68 -4.60
C ASP A 30 -19.10 2.94 -3.67
N HIS A 31 -18.95 1.63 -3.50
CA HIS A 31 -19.82 0.80 -2.65
C HIS A 31 -19.07 0.14 -1.49
N SER A 32 -19.81 -0.41 -0.54
CA SER A 32 -19.22 -1.15 0.57
C SER A 32 -18.37 -2.32 0.10
N VAL A 33 -17.16 -2.40 0.61
CA VAL A 33 -16.25 -3.53 0.46
C VAL A 33 -16.73 -4.68 1.32
N ILE A 34 -16.55 -5.91 0.84
CA ILE A 34 -16.64 -7.13 1.65
C ILE A 34 -15.27 -7.77 1.86
N ARG A 35 -14.37 -7.70 0.87
CA ARG A 35 -13.06 -8.34 0.93
C ARG A 35 -12.03 -7.55 0.16
N TYR A 36 -10.76 -7.64 0.55
CA TYR A 36 -9.65 -7.09 -0.22
C TYR A 36 -8.46 -8.06 -0.21
N GLY A 37 -7.57 -7.87 -1.17
CA GLY A 37 -6.22 -8.41 -1.17
C GLY A 37 -5.28 -7.33 -1.69
N TRP A 38 -4.27 -6.97 -0.90
CA TRP A 38 -3.45 -5.80 -1.14
C TRP A 38 -1.98 -6.13 -1.00
N THR A 39 -1.19 -5.75 -1.98
CA THR A 39 0.25 -5.95 -1.98
C THR A 39 0.96 -4.66 -2.30
N VAL A 40 2.01 -4.35 -1.52
CA VAL A 40 2.91 -3.23 -1.74
C VAL A 40 4.31 -3.76 -1.97
N ASP A 41 4.91 -3.39 -3.10
CA ASP A 41 6.33 -3.59 -3.36
C ASP A 41 7.10 -2.38 -2.79
N VAL A 42 8.11 -2.64 -1.97
CA VAL A 42 9.05 -1.64 -1.46
C VAL A 42 10.41 -1.88 -2.10
N THR A 43 10.89 -0.92 -2.87
CA THR A 43 12.16 -1.00 -3.59
C THR A 43 13.17 -0.02 -3.01
N ASP A 44 14.36 -0.51 -2.71
CA ASP A 44 15.53 0.28 -2.36
C ASP A 44 16.77 -0.23 -3.10
N ARG A 45 17.95 0.31 -2.79
CA ARG A 45 19.20 -0.12 -3.42
C ARG A 45 19.64 -1.56 -3.07
N PHE A 46 19.05 -2.18 -2.06
CA PHE A 46 19.38 -3.52 -1.58
C PHE A 46 18.43 -4.58 -2.16
N GLY A 47 17.25 -4.18 -2.63
CA GLY A 47 16.35 -5.07 -3.37
C GLY A 47 14.89 -4.62 -3.33
N VAL A 48 14.00 -5.60 -3.51
CA VAL A 48 12.55 -5.43 -3.46
C VAL A 48 11.99 -6.29 -2.34
N GLY A 49 11.32 -5.68 -1.38
CA GLY A 49 10.50 -6.33 -0.36
C GLY A 49 9.02 -6.30 -0.75
N LYS A 50 8.26 -7.31 -0.32
CA LYS A 50 6.81 -7.38 -0.54
C LYS A 50 6.06 -7.39 0.78
N LEU A 51 5.07 -6.53 0.89
CA LEU A 51 4.18 -6.43 2.04
C LEU A 51 2.79 -6.79 1.56
N HIS A 52 2.15 -7.76 2.20
CA HIS A 52 0.85 -8.26 1.77
C HIS A 52 -0.11 -8.29 2.94
N ASP A 53 -1.34 -7.84 2.68
CA ASP A 53 -2.46 -7.98 3.60
C ASP A 53 -3.72 -8.40 2.83
N ASN A 54 -4.59 -9.16 3.48
CA ASN A 54 -5.90 -9.50 2.95
C ASN A 54 -6.89 -9.67 4.10
N GLY A 55 -8.14 -9.35 3.84
CA GLY A 55 -9.12 -9.40 4.90
C GLY A 55 -10.52 -9.02 4.47
N TRP A 56 -11.37 -8.92 5.48
CA TRP A 56 -12.71 -8.37 5.35
C TRP A 56 -12.65 -6.89 5.69
N ALA A 57 -13.40 -6.08 4.96
CA ALA A 57 -13.63 -4.69 5.30
C ALA A 57 -15.14 -4.43 5.36
N THR A 58 -15.54 -3.34 6.00
CA THR A 58 -16.92 -2.90 6.01
C THR A 58 -16.96 -1.42 5.68
N GLY A 59 -17.74 -1.05 4.67
CA GLY A 59 -17.85 0.31 4.18
C GLY A 59 -17.01 0.54 2.92
N ALA A 60 -17.10 1.75 2.39
CA ALA A 60 -16.55 2.12 1.08
C ALA A 60 -15.07 2.52 1.11
N ASN A 61 -14.42 2.40 2.28
CA ASN A 61 -13.01 2.71 2.47
C ASN A 61 -12.38 1.65 3.36
N HIS A 62 -11.14 1.29 3.05
CA HIS A 62 -10.29 0.48 3.92
C HIS A 62 -8.84 0.96 3.82
N GLU A 63 -8.11 0.77 4.91
CA GLU A 63 -6.75 1.26 5.09
C GLU A 63 -5.91 0.14 5.72
N MET A 64 -4.66 0.04 5.27
CA MET A 64 -3.67 -0.91 5.73
C MET A 64 -2.44 -0.12 6.15
N HIS A 65 -1.81 -0.59 7.22
CA HIS A 65 -0.57 -0.03 7.73
C HIS A 65 0.51 -1.11 7.70
N PHE A 66 1.66 -0.78 7.12
CA PHE A 66 2.82 -1.65 7.11
C PHE A 66 4.03 -0.97 7.72
N LEU A 67 4.85 -1.77 8.38
CA LEU A 67 6.22 -1.42 8.76
C LEU A 67 7.19 -2.10 7.80
N THR A 68 8.23 -1.37 7.41
CA THR A 68 9.27 -1.87 6.51
C THR A 68 10.63 -1.35 6.96
N HIS A 69 11.68 -2.08 6.57
CA HIS A 69 13.06 -1.81 6.97
C HIS A 69 13.98 -1.95 5.77
N SER A 70 14.97 -1.07 5.67
CA SER A 70 16.04 -1.17 4.68
C SER A 70 17.33 -1.73 5.28
N GLY A 71 18.20 -2.27 4.41
CA GLY A 71 19.56 -2.68 4.78
C GLY A 71 20.49 -1.51 5.13
N GLY A 72 20.07 -0.25 4.91
CA GLY A 72 20.84 0.94 5.22
C GLY A 72 20.17 2.22 4.72
N ALA A 73 20.84 3.36 4.90
CA ALA A 73 20.33 4.63 4.42
C ALA A 73 20.23 4.68 2.89
N GLY A 74 19.26 5.45 2.38
CA GLY A 74 19.07 5.69 0.95
C GLY A 74 17.61 5.92 0.56
N ASP A 75 17.42 6.28 -0.71
CA ASP A 75 16.09 6.42 -1.30
C ASP A 75 15.38 5.07 -1.34
N ALA A 76 14.07 5.11 -1.07
CA ALA A 76 13.17 3.98 -1.20
C ALA A 76 11.84 4.42 -1.83
N THR A 77 11.24 3.51 -2.58
CA THR A 77 9.92 3.70 -3.21
C THR A 77 8.99 2.59 -2.76
N ALA A 78 7.74 2.91 -2.47
CA ALA A 78 6.68 1.95 -2.22
C ALA A 78 5.61 2.09 -3.31
N ALA A 79 5.15 0.99 -3.89
CA ALA A 79 4.12 0.99 -4.92
C ALA A 79 3.10 -0.13 -4.66
N VAL A 80 1.81 0.21 -4.75
CA VAL A 80 0.74 -0.80 -4.70
C VAL A 80 0.74 -1.59 -6.00
N GLU A 81 0.77 -2.92 -5.91
CA GLU A 81 0.72 -3.78 -7.10
C GLU A 81 -0.61 -3.64 -7.84
N GLY A 82 -0.60 -3.72 -9.18
CA GLY A 82 -1.81 -3.69 -10.00
C GLY A 82 -2.74 -4.88 -9.77
N GLY A 83 -2.23 -5.97 -9.21
CA GLY A 83 -3.03 -7.11 -8.76
C GLY A 83 -3.77 -6.87 -7.44
N SER A 84 -3.54 -5.75 -6.75
CA SER A 84 -4.26 -5.39 -5.54
C SER A 84 -5.70 -5.06 -5.86
N TYR A 85 -6.63 -5.63 -5.10
CA TYR A 85 -8.04 -5.64 -5.42
C TYR A 85 -8.93 -5.43 -4.20
N THR A 86 -10.19 -5.13 -4.49
CA THR A 86 -11.27 -4.97 -3.52
C THR A 86 -12.55 -5.54 -4.12
N ILE A 87 -13.24 -6.41 -3.39
CA ILE A 87 -14.52 -7.00 -3.78
C ILE A 87 -15.63 -6.23 -3.08
N LEU A 88 -16.55 -5.67 -3.86
CA LEU A 88 -17.70 -4.92 -3.40
C LEU A 88 -18.85 -5.85 -2.96
N ILE A 89 -19.81 -5.30 -2.21
CA ILE A 89 -20.98 -6.03 -1.69
C ILE A 89 -21.89 -6.61 -2.78
N ASP A 90 -21.86 -6.04 -3.98
CA ASP A 90 -22.56 -6.52 -5.18
C ASP A 90 -21.76 -7.59 -5.96
N GLY A 91 -20.54 -7.88 -5.54
CA GLY A 91 -19.65 -8.88 -6.12
C GLY A 91 -18.71 -8.35 -7.21
N GLU A 92 -18.74 -7.05 -7.53
CA GLU A 92 -17.76 -6.44 -8.43
C GLU A 92 -16.36 -6.44 -7.81
N GLU A 93 -15.34 -6.74 -8.61
CA GLU A 93 -13.93 -6.69 -8.21
C GLU A 93 -13.28 -5.45 -8.82
N CYS A 94 -12.70 -4.61 -7.97
CA CYS A 94 -12.05 -3.37 -8.35
C CYS A 94 -10.55 -3.45 -8.10
N HIS A 95 -9.76 -3.01 -9.08
CA HIS A 95 -8.32 -3.01 -8.98
C HIS A 95 -7.75 -1.64 -8.62
N SER A 96 -6.61 -1.65 -7.94
CA SER A 96 -5.87 -0.45 -7.57
C SER A 96 -5.30 0.27 -8.79
N GLY A 97 -5.30 1.60 -8.76
CA GLY A 97 -4.64 2.46 -9.76
C GLY A 97 -3.11 2.49 -9.69
N THR A 98 -2.47 1.53 -9.00
CA THR A 98 -1.01 1.45 -8.79
C THR A 98 -0.33 2.70 -8.22
N PRO A 99 -0.89 3.35 -7.16
CA PRO A 99 -0.26 4.49 -6.52
C PRO A 99 1.10 4.12 -5.96
N TRP A 100 2.02 5.07 -6.00
CA TRP A 100 3.36 4.95 -5.44
C TRP A 100 3.73 6.21 -4.68
N ASP A 101 4.65 6.06 -3.73
CA ASP A 101 5.25 7.15 -2.96
C ASP A 101 6.71 6.80 -2.63
N SER A 102 7.50 7.78 -2.21
CA SER A 102 8.93 7.62 -1.93
C SER A 102 9.37 8.34 -0.67
N THR A 103 10.38 7.80 -0.02
CA THR A 103 11.02 8.40 1.16
C THR A 103 12.53 8.19 1.11
N TYR A 104 13.25 8.78 2.07
CA TYR A 104 14.66 8.53 2.30
C TYR A 104 14.84 7.86 3.65
N TYR A 105 15.35 6.63 3.67
CA TYR A 105 15.71 5.94 4.91
C TYR A 105 16.97 6.56 5.53
N TYR A 106 16.89 6.81 6.83
CA TYR A 106 17.99 7.29 7.65
C TYR A 106 18.00 6.57 9.00
N LYS A 107 19.01 6.87 9.81
CA LYS A 107 19.12 6.40 11.18
C LYS A 107 19.27 7.62 12.09
N ASP A 108 18.43 7.67 13.13
CA ASP A 108 18.54 8.65 14.22
C ASP A 108 19.72 8.36 15.16
#